data_AF-A0A848XIM4-F1
#
_entry.id   AF-A0A848XIM4-F1
#
_cell.length_a   1.000
_cell.length_b   1.000
_cell.length_c   1.000
_cell.angle_alpha   90.00
_cell.angle_beta   90.00
_cell.angle_gamma   90.00
#
_symmetry.space_group_name_H-M   'P 1'
#
loop_
_entity.id
_entity.type
_entity.pdbx_description
1 polymer ?
#
loop_
_entity_poly.entity_id
_entity_poly.type
_entity_poly.pdbx_seq_one_letter_code
_entity_poly.pdbx_strand_id
1 'polypeptide(L)'
;GGLDAQTSDALEGAWSAEHYHLAGGVTHPVRGQIFFVDGRWQVLFFVTDETGGPRRGSGEGGPYERTADGVVFKHLFNLSVGDALPGLEPAPLRMTVRDPDEAALEPTRIDVDGQVLTLHFPSGNRMVFRRSSG
;
A
#
# COMPACT_ATOMS: atom_id res chain seq x y z
N GLY A 1 -18.62 20.99 5.71
CA GLY A 1 -18.48 19.88 4.75
C GLY A 1 -18.00 20.37 3.41
N GLY A 2 -16.74 20.84 3.34
CA GLY A 2 -16.12 21.31 2.09
C GLY A 2 -14.68 20.79 1.90
N LEU A 3 -14.00 20.41 2.99
CA LEU A 3 -12.67 19.80 2.95
C LEU A 3 -12.74 18.27 2.69
N ASP A 4 -13.75 17.59 3.24
CA ASP A 4 -13.86 16.12 3.15
C ASP A 4 -14.19 15.59 1.75
N ALA A 5 -14.84 16.40 0.90
CA ALA A 5 -15.18 16.01 -0.46
C ALA A 5 -14.01 16.16 -1.46
N GLN A 6 -13.06 17.05 -1.19
CA GLN A 6 -11.90 17.26 -2.08
C GLN A 6 -10.83 16.17 -1.90
N THR A 7 -10.67 15.63 -0.69
CA THR A 7 -9.77 14.50 -0.41
C THR A 7 -10.35 13.14 -0.80
N SER A 8 -11.68 13.01 -0.91
CA SER A 8 -12.29 11.74 -1.36
C SER A 8 -11.95 11.46 -2.82
N ASP A 9 -12.15 12.43 -3.73
CA ASP A 9 -11.80 12.31 -5.16
C ASP A 9 -10.29 12.20 -5.39
N ALA A 10 -9.48 12.79 -4.52
CA ALA A 10 -8.04 12.85 -4.74
C ALA A 10 -7.34 11.49 -4.65
N LEU A 11 -7.92 10.49 -3.97
CA LEU A 11 -7.31 9.15 -3.82
C LEU A 11 -7.82 8.13 -4.84
N GLU A 12 -9.05 8.29 -5.34
CA GLU A 12 -9.67 7.33 -6.27
C GLU A 12 -8.81 7.12 -7.53
N GLY A 13 -8.89 5.90 -8.07
CA GLY A 13 -8.14 5.48 -9.26
C GLY A 13 -6.88 4.67 -8.95
N ALA A 14 -5.96 4.63 -9.91
CA ALA A 14 -4.77 3.79 -9.92
C ALA A 14 -3.50 4.58 -9.62
N TRP A 15 -2.59 3.97 -8.85
CA TRP A 15 -1.31 4.55 -8.50
C TRP A 15 -0.20 3.51 -8.63
N SER A 16 0.84 3.87 -9.37
CA SER A 16 2.04 3.05 -9.58
C SER A 16 3.00 3.21 -8.41
N ALA A 17 3.42 2.11 -7.80
CA ALA A 17 4.40 2.10 -6.72
C ALA A 17 5.78 2.54 -7.23
N GLU A 18 6.50 3.33 -6.42
CA GLU A 18 7.86 3.77 -6.73
C GLU A 18 8.87 3.34 -5.66
N HIS A 19 8.58 3.64 -4.39
CA HIS A 19 9.53 3.43 -3.30
C HIS A 19 8.85 2.94 -2.03
N TYR A 20 9.52 2.03 -1.33
CA TYR A 20 9.16 1.62 0.03
C TYR A 20 10.27 2.03 0.99
N HIS A 21 9.97 2.99 1.86
CA HIS A 21 10.89 3.49 2.87
C HIS A 21 10.55 2.84 4.22
N LEU A 22 11.52 2.14 4.79
CA LEU A 22 11.37 1.45 6.06
C LEU A 22 11.68 2.42 7.21
N ALA A 23 11.06 2.19 8.36
CA ALA A 23 11.30 2.98 9.57
C ALA A 23 12.78 3.00 10.00
N GLY A 24 13.52 1.91 9.70
CA GLY A 24 14.96 1.81 9.92
C GLY A 24 15.84 2.62 8.95
N GLY A 25 15.26 3.43 8.06
CA GLY A 25 15.96 4.32 7.13
C GLY A 25 16.31 3.70 5.77
N VAL A 26 16.23 2.37 5.62
CA VAL A 26 16.43 1.70 4.33
C VAL A 26 15.31 2.04 3.37
N THR A 27 15.64 2.25 2.09
CA THR A 27 14.67 2.46 1.02
C THR A 27 14.88 1.40 -0.06
N HIS A 28 13.79 0.79 -0.51
CA HIS A 28 13.81 -0.13 -1.65
C HIS A 28 13.02 0.42 -2.83
N PRO A 29 13.48 0.21 -4.07
CA PRO A 29 12.65 0.43 -5.24
C PRO A 29 11.54 -0.61 -5.27
N VAL A 30 10.35 -0.16 -5.70
CA VAL A 30 9.18 -1.01 -5.81
C VAL A 30 8.53 -0.82 -7.16
N ARG A 31 7.95 -1.89 -7.70
CA ARG A 31 7.07 -1.84 -8.87
C ARG A 31 5.75 -2.48 -8.53
N GLY A 32 4.67 -1.96 -9.07
CA GLY A 32 3.33 -2.46 -8.75
C GLY A 32 2.31 -1.37 -8.85
N GLN A 33 1.07 -1.70 -8.51
CA GLN A 33 -0.03 -0.76 -8.50
C GLN A 33 -0.91 -0.98 -7.28
N ILE A 34 -1.42 0.13 -6.74
CA ILE A 34 -2.55 0.17 -5.84
C ILE A 34 -3.72 0.85 -6.55
N PHE A 35 -4.92 0.32 -6.33
CA PHE A 35 -6.16 0.86 -6.88
C PHE A 35 -7.14 1.15 -5.75
N PHE A 36 -7.84 2.26 -5.85
CA PHE A 36 -8.96 2.63 -4.99
C PHE A 36 -10.20 2.80 -5.88
N VAL A 37 -11.27 2.08 -5.55
CA VAL A 37 -12.53 2.11 -6.28
C VAL A 37 -13.69 1.79 -5.34
N ASP A 38 -14.70 2.67 -5.27
CA ASP A 38 -15.95 2.44 -4.54
C ASP A 38 -15.73 1.98 -3.07
N GLY A 39 -14.80 2.62 -2.36
CA GLY A 39 -14.48 2.25 -0.97
C GLY A 39 -13.73 0.93 -0.81
N ARG A 40 -13.19 0.38 -1.90
CA ARG A 40 -12.33 -0.80 -1.92
C ARG A 40 -10.93 -0.44 -2.36
N TRP A 41 -9.97 -1.19 -1.87
CA TRP A 41 -8.58 -1.07 -2.25
C TRP A 41 -7.99 -2.43 -2.60
N GLN A 42 -7.04 -2.42 -3.52
CA GLN A 42 -6.21 -3.58 -3.80
C GLN A 42 -4.83 -3.12 -4.25
N VAL A 43 -3.80 -3.80 -3.76
CA VAL A 43 -2.42 -3.58 -4.18
C VAL A 43 -1.80 -4.89 -4.64
N LEU A 44 -0.96 -4.81 -5.67
CA LEU A 44 0.05 -5.81 -5.98
C LEU A 44 1.37 -5.08 -6.21
N PHE A 45 2.38 -5.40 -5.44
CA PHE A 45 3.69 -4.80 -5.58
C PHE A 45 4.84 -5.79 -5.37
N PHE A 46 5.98 -5.43 -5.94
CA PHE A 46 7.22 -6.16 -5.86
C PHE A 46 8.35 -5.24 -5.42
N VAL A 47 9.03 -5.60 -4.33
CA VAL A 47 10.32 -5.00 -4.03
C VAL A 47 11.33 -5.54 -5.05
N THR A 48 12.04 -4.65 -5.73
CA THR A 48 12.99 -5.02 -6.78
C THR A 48 14.43 -4.84 -6.35
N ASP A 49 15.35 -5.57 -6.98
CA ASP A 49 16.78 -5.24 -6.92
C ASP A 49 17.15 -4.08 -7.85
N GLU A 50 18.45 -3.74 -7.88
CA GLU A 50 19.02 -2.66 -8.70
C GLU A 50 18.83 -2.86 -10.21
N THR A 51 18.62 -4.11 -10.66
CA THR A 51 18.34 -4.44 -12.06
C THR A 51 16.85 -4.39 -12.40
N GLY A 52 16.00 -4.19 -11.39
CA GLY A 52 14.54 -4.22 -11.52
C GLY A 52 13.94 -5.62 -11.41
N GLY A 53 14.73 -6.64 -11.05
CA GLY A 53 14.26 -8.00 -10.82
C GLY A 53 13.44 -8.09 -9.52
N PRO A 54 12.26 -8.75 -9.51
CA PRO A 54 11.46 -8.87 -8.30
C PRO A 54 12.16 -9.79 -7.28
N ARG A 55 12.25 -9.34 -6.03
CA ARG A 55 12.87 -10.09 -4.91
C ARG A 55 11.87 -10.47 -3.82
N ARG A 56 10.82 -9.67 -3.66
CA ARG A 56 9.69 -9.91 -2.76
C ARG A 56 8.42 -9.41 -3.41
N GLY A 57 7.31 -10.11 -3.21
CA GLY A 57 5.97 -9.71 -3.66
C GLY A 57 4.99 -9.64 -2.51
N SER A 58 4.06 -8.68 -2.58
CA SER A 58 2.86 -8.63 -1.74
C SER A 58 1.64 -8.29 -2.57
N GLY A 59 0.53 -8.99 -2.32
CA GLY A 59 -0.77 -8.73 -2.91
C GLY A 59 -1.83 -8.68 -1.82
N GLU A 60 -2.52 -7.55 -1.67
CA GLU A 60 -3.39 -7.29 -0.52
C GLU A 60 -4.65 -6.54 -0.96
N GLY A 61 -5.72 -6.67 -0.19
CA GLY A 61 -6.92 -5.91 -0.49
C GLY A 61 -8.11 -6.15 0.43
N GLY A 62 -9.10 -5.30 0.25
CA GLY A 62 -10.36 -5.31 0.99
C GLY A 62 -11.07 -3.96 0.92
N PRO A 63 -12.03 -3.70 1.81
CA PRO A 63 -12.63 -2.38 1.94
C PRO A 63 -11.69 -1.43 2.71
N TYR A 64 -11.94 -0.13 2.59
CA TYR A 64 -11.31 0.88 3.39
C TYR A 64 -12.33 1.91 3.88
N GLU A 65 -12.10 2.48 5.06
CA GLU A 65 -12.89 3.58 5.61
C GLU A 65 -12.05 4.85 5.65
N ARG A 66 -12.62 6.01 5.32
CA ARG A 66 -11.92 7.30 5.41
C ARG A 66 -11.88 7.79 6.85
N THR A 67 -10.76 8.39 7.22
CA THR A 67 -10.58 9.15 8.46
C THR A 67 -10.26 10.61 8.16
N ALA A 68 -10.12 11.45 9.18
CA ALA A 68 -9.72 12.85 8.99
C ALA A 68 -8.31 13.01 8.41
N ASP A 69 -7.44 12.01 8.59
CA ASP A 69 -6.00 12.02 8.26
C ASP A 69 -5.58 10.95 7.25
N GLY A 70 -6.51 10.10 6.79
CA GLY A 70 -6.21 9.04 5.84
C GLY A 70 -7.32 8.01 5.72
N VAL A 71 -6.96 6.74 5.89
CA VAL A 71 -7.88 5.60 5.80
C VAL A 71 -7.59 4.54 6.84
N VAL A 72 -8.57 3.69 7.13
CA VAL A 72 -8.36 2.40 7.79
C VAL A 72 -8.54 1.31 6.74
N PHE A 73 -7.46 0.60 6.43
CA PHE A 73 -7.51 -0.57 5.55
C PHE A 73 -7.99 -1.80 6.30
N LYS A 74 -8.96 -2.51 5.73
CA LYS A 74 -9.39 -3.81 6.21
C LYS A 74 -8.84 -4.90 5.30
N HIS A 75 -7.95 -5.72 5.83
CA HIS A 75 -7.15 -6.69 5.07
C HIS A 75 -7.86 -8.05 4.95
N LEU A 76 -8.75 -8.19 3.97
CA LEU A 76 -9.49 -9.44 3.72
C LEU A 76 -8.60 -10.54 3.14
N PHE A 77 -7.63 -10.18 2.30
CA PHE A 77 -6.63 -11.13 1.84
C PHE A 77 -5.23 -10.53 1.83
N ASN A 78 -4.23 -11.40 1.98
CA ASN A 78 -2.82 -11.08 1.85
C ASN A 78 -2.12 -12.29 1.19
N LEU A 79 -1.39 -12.03 0.11
CA LEU A 79 -0.45 -12.93 -0.54
C LEU A 79 0.93 -12.35 -0.33
N SER A 80 1.89 -13.14 0.13
CA SER A 80 3.28 -12.71 0.25
C SER A 80 4.24 -13.81 -0.15
N VAL A 81 5.42 -13.40 -0.61
CA VAL A 81 6.58 -14.26 -0.88
C VAL A 81 7.84 -13.42 -0.99
N GLY A 82 8.98 -13.91 -0.52
CA GLY A 82 10.28 -13.33 -0.82
C GLY A 82 11.34 -13.65 0.22
N ASP A 83 12.59 -13.64 -0.20
CA ASP A 83 13.74 -13.80 0.70
C ASP A 83 13.92 -12.55 1.59
N ALA A 84 14.82 -12.68 2.56
CA ALA A 84 15.26 -11.54 3.36
C ALA A 84 15.92 -10.48 2.47
N LEU A 85 15.63 -9.22 2.76
CA LEU A 85 16.28 -8.05 2.17
C LEU A 85 16.74 -7.12 3.30
N PRO A 86 17.66 -6.17 3.07
CA PRO A 86 18.03 -5.20 4.09
C PRO A 86 16.80 -4.52 4.74
N GLY A 87 16.64 -4.70 6.06
CA GLY A 87 15.50 -4.16 6.82
C GLY A 87 14.16 -4.89 6.63
N LEU A 88 14.11 -5.98 5.84
CA LEU A 88 12.92 -6.78 5.59
C LEU A 88 13.19 -8.26 5.87
N GLU A 89 12.56 -8.78 6.91
CA GLU A 89 12.54 -10.21 7.23
C GLU A 89 11.94 -11.04 6.08
N PRO A 90 12.35 -12.30 5.88
CA PRO A 90 11.81 -13.14 4.81
C PRO A 90 10.29 -13.31 4.93
N ALA A 91 9.61 -13.38 3.79
CA ALA A 91 8.19 -13.68 3.69
C ALA A 91 7.99 -15.08 3.08
N PRO A 92 7.41 -16.05 3.82
CA PRO A 92 7.09 -17.35 3.25
C PRO A 92 6.03 -17.19 2.15
N LEU A 93 6.07 -18.05 1.12
CA LEU A 93 4.98 -18.15 0.16
C LEU A 93 3.69 -18.52 0.89
N ARG A 94 2.77 -17.56 1.02
CA ARG A 94 1.52 -17.76 1.76
C ARG A 94 0.43 -16.87 1.21
N MET A 95 -0.76 -17.44 1.06
CA MET A 95 -1.99 -16.70 0.88
C MET A 95 -2.87 -16.89 2.12
N THR A 96 -3.34 -15.78 2.67
CA THR A 96 -4.30 -15.74 3.77
C THR A 96 -5.56 -15.05 3.27
N VAL A 97 -6.71 -15.65 3.53
CA VAL A 97 -8.03 -15.05 3.32
C VAL A 97 -8.73 -15.08 4.67
N ARG A 98 -9.38 -13.98 5.04
CA ARG A 98 -10.03 -13.80 6.34
C ARG A 98 -11.50 -13.52 6.16
N ASP A 99 -12.30 -13.99 7.12
CA ASP A 99 -13.65 -13.49 7.28
C ASP A 99 -13.62 -11.99 7.61
N PRO A 100 -14.61 -11.21 7.14
CA PRO A 100 -14.63 -9.77 7.41
C PRO A 100 -14.54 -9.44 8.90
N ASP A 101 -15.14 -10.21 9.79
CA ASP A 101 -15.16 -9.88 11.21
C ASP A 101 -13.81 -10.15 11.91
N GLU A 102 -12.91 -10.88 11.25
CA GLU A 102 -11.57 -11.24 11.76
C GLU A 102 -10.44 -10.49 11.00
N ALA A 103 -10.80 -9.69 10.00
CA ALA A 103 -9.82 -9.02 9.16
C ALA A 103 -9.06 -7.94 9.92
N ALA A 104 -7.73 -7.97 9.79
CA ALA A 104 -6.87 -6.98 10.41
C ALA A 104 -7.19 -5.56 9.88
N LEU A 105 -7.22 -4.60 10.80
CA LEU A 105 -7.41 -3.19 10.51
C LEU A 105 -6.05 -2.48 10.58
N GLU A 106 -5.75 -1.67 9.57
CA GLU A 106 -4.51 -0.92 9.47
C GLU A 106 -4.81 0.57 9.25
N PRO A 107 -4.77 1.39 10.32
CA PRO A 107 -4.92 2.84 10.18
C PRO A 107 -3.70 3.41 9.46
N THR A 108 -3.92 4.03 8.31
CA THR A 108 -2.87 4.55 7.43
C THR A 108 -3.13 6.01 7.15
N ARG A 109 -2.20 6.88 7.55
CA ARG A 109 -2.25 8.29 7.17
C ARG A 109 -1.91 8.43 5.68
N ILE A 110 -2.66 9.27 4.97
CA ILE A 110 -2.50 9.47 3.54
C ILE A 110 -2.16 10.94 3.25
N ASP A 111 -1.08 11.15 2.50
CA ASP A 111 -0.76 12.43 1.89
C ASP A 111 -0.90 12.31 0.37
N VAL A 112 -1.74 13.15 -0.25
CA VAL A 112 -1.85 13.29 -1.71
C VAL A 112 -1.39 14.69 -2.10
N ASP A 113 -0.30 14.76 -2.87
CA ASP A 113 0.23 16.01 -3.43
C ASP A 113 0.26 15.89 -4.96
N GLY A 114 -0.78 16.44 -5.60
CA GLY A 114 -0.95 16.40 -7.05
C GLY A 114 -1.02 14.97 -7.60
N GLN A 115 0.10 14.50 -8.17
CA GLN A 115 0.22 13.17 -8.77
C GLN A 115 0.99 12.18 -7.89
N VAL A 116 1.33 12.55 -6.65
CA VAL A 116 2.08 11.72 -5.71
C VAL A 116 1.18 11.35 -4.54
N LEU A 117 1.10 10.05 -4.26
CA LEU A 117 0.43 9.48 -3.10
C LEU A 117 1.49 8.91 -2.16
N THR A 118 1.43 9.27 -0.89
CA THR A 118 2.25 8.64 0.16
C THR A 118 1.33 7.99 1.20
N LEU A 119 1.52 6.70 1.41
CA LEU A 119 0.90 5.94 2.50
C LEU A 119 1.89 5.89 3.67
N HIS A 120 1.44 6.26 4.87
CA HIS A 120 2.22 6.19 6.11
C HIS A 120 1.61 5.14 7.04
N PHE A 121 2.30 4.02 7.19
CA PHE A 121 1.82 2.87 7.94
C PHE A 121 2.11 3.01 9.45
N PRO A 122 1.35 2.33 10.32
CA PRO A 122 1.58 2.32 11.77
C PRO A 122 2.98 1.88 12.19
N SER A 123 3.62 1.05 11.36
CA SER A 123 5.00 0.57 11.57
C SER A 123 6.06 1.68 11.46
N GLY A 124 5.68 2.88 11.01
CA GLY A 124 6.61 3.95 10.65
C GLY A 124 7.18 3.83 9.24
N ASN A 125 6.88 2.73 8.54
CA ASN A 125 7.19 2.61 7.12
C ASN A 125 6.31 3.54 6.30
N ARG A 126 6.78 3.93 5.11
CA ARG A 126 5.99 4.68 4.14
C ARG A 126 6.18 4.13 2.74
N MET A 127 5.14 4.16 1.93
CA MET A 127 5.21 3.77 0.53
C MET A 127 4.72 4.92 -0.36
N VAL A 128 5.53 5.22 -1.38
CA VAL A 128 5.29 6.33 -2.32
C VAL A 128 4.84 5.75 -3.64
N PHE A 129 3.79 6.35 -4.18
CA PHE A 129 3.18 6.01 -5.44
C PHE A 129 3.02 7.26 -6.30
N ARG A 130 2.97 7.05 -7.60
CA ARG A 130 2.63 8.08 -8.59
C ARG A 130 1.32 7.71 -9.27
N ARG A 131 0.45 8.68 -9.49
CA ARG A 131 -0.80 8.47 -10.20
C ARG A 131 -0.52 7.84 -11.56
N SER A 132 -1.18 6.72 -11.84
CA SER A 132 -0.98 6.02 -13.11
C SER A 132 -1.65 6.85 -14.22
N SER A 133 -0.92 7.15 -15.28
CA SER A 133 -1.54 7.54 -16.54
C SER A 133 -2.21 6.30 -17.12
N GLY A 134 -3.51 6.37 -17.40
CA GLY A 134 -4.21 5.34 -18.17
C GLY A 134 -3.65 5.19 -19.58
#